data_AF-A0A5P9ER39-F1
#
_entry.id   AF-A0A5P9ER39-F1
#
_cell.length_a   1.000
_cell.length_b   1.000
_cell.length_c   1.000
_cell.angle_alpha   90.00
_cell.angle_beta   90.00
_cell.angle_gamma   90.00
#
_symmetry.space_group_name_H-M   'P 1'
#
loop_
_entity.id
_entity.type
_entity.pdbx_description
1 polymer ?
#
loop_
_entity_poly.entity_id
_entity_poly.type
_entity_poly.pdbx_seq_one_letter_code
_entity_poly.pdbx_strand_id
1 'polypeptide(L)'
;MRKVLFAAVALLLLGALLPQINQNYPGYLVIGFGGELNKGYEMNLWFAIVALVALLLAIFVLTWIARSLFRAVRGSVDRLRFGRQRVARRRLTSGLVEFMEGNWSRARRQLLKSAPRSEAPLINYLAAARSAHELGFREEANELLAKAEACGEDTRLAVALSQARMQLQDKHYEQCIASLKRAKQLEPKHPALLQMLKQAYYSLGDWSSLRELLPELEKNANMPEEDLQKLEREVYEHQLNEAANRNDREKLHSIWHGLNGRWQRNVELRSLYARLLHHSGDDVEAEKHLRWLLNREWAPKLASLYGRLTGADAAAQLSAAEGWFKEYGESADLLTCLGRLSMRNELWGKAQQYFEKSLLLRQDPATSAELARLFQALGEKDKAARLFEEGLLQAVPDLPPVPMPSQDKPLLGVHA
;
A
#
# COMPACT_ATOMS: atom_id res chain seq x y z
N MET A 1 -18.83 26.73 59.07
CA MET A 1 -18.48 27.00 60.48
C MET A 1 -19.30 28.13 61.10
N ARG A 2 -19.41 29.33 60.48
CA ARG A 2 -20.24 30.44 61.01
C ARG A 2 -21.72 30.09 61.31
N LYS A 3 -22.40 29.36 60.42
CA LYS A 3 -23.82 28.98 60.62
C LYS A 3 -24.06 28.03 61.80
N VAL A 4 -23.07 27.20 62.15
CA VAL A 4 -23.17 26.24 63.27
C VAL A 4 -22.95 26.96 64.61
N LEU A 5 -22.04 27.94 64.64
CA LEU A 5 -21.81 28.81 65.79
C LEU A 5 -23.04 29.66 66.13
N PHE A 6 -23.67 30.27 65.13
CA PHE A 6 -24.92 31.03 65.34
C PHE A 6 -26.07 30.15 65.82
N ALA A 7 -26.20 28.92 65.30
CA ALA A 7 -27.21 27.97 65.76
C ALA A 7 -26.97 27.52 67.22
N ALA A 8 -25.71 27.31 67.62
CA ALA A 8 -25.35 26.95 68.98
C ALA A 8 -25.64 28.08 69.99
N VAL A 9 -25.35 29.33 69.62
CA VAL A 9 -25.67 30.51 70.45
C VAL A 9 -27.17 30.71 70.58
N ALA A 10 -27.93 30.55 69.49
CA ALA A 10 -29.39 30.61 69.53
C ALA A 10 -30.00 29.50 70.40
N LEU A 11 -29.43 28.29 70.37
CA LEU A 11 -29.87 27.16 71.20
C LEU A 11 -29.58 27.38 72.69
N LEU A 12 -28.44 28.00 73.03
CA LEU A 12 -28.10 28.38 74.41
C LEU A 12 -29.03 29.48 74.95
N LEU A 13 -29.36 30.48 74.12
CA LEU A 13 -30.32 31.53 74.49
C LEU A 13 -31.73 30.98 74.67
N LEU A 14 -32.20 30.09 73.79
CA LEU A 14 -33.47 29.38 73.97
C LEU A 14 -33.47 28.47 75.21
N GLY A 15 -32.35 27.77 75.48
CA GLY A 15 -32.18 26.94 76.67
C GLY A 15 -32.25 27.72 77.99
N ALA A 16 -31.83 28.99 78.00
CA ALA A 16 -31.90 29.87 79.16
C ALA A 16 -33.30 30.48 79.41
N LEU A 17 -34.13 30.60 78.36
CA LEU A 17 -35.48 31.18 78.43
C LEU A 17 -36.57 30.16 78.80
N LEU A 18 -36.37 28.88 78.47
CA LEU A 18 -37.33 27.80 78.75
C LEU A 18 -37.68 27.61 80.25
N PRO A 19 -36.74 27.70 81.21
CA PRO A 19 -37.04 27.54 82.64
C PRO A 19 -37.90 28.69 83.20
N GLN A 20 -37.78 29.90 82.65
CA GLN A 20 -38.53 31.07 83.12
C GLN A 20 -40.01 31.02 82.72
N ILE A 21 -40.36 30.39 81.60
CA ILE A 21 -41.75 30.27 81.14
C ILE A 21 -42.51 29.17 81.92
N ASN A 22 -41.80 28.13 82.39
CA ASN A 22 -42.38 27.02 83.16
C ASN A 22 -42.96 27.45 84.52
N GLN A 23 -42.54 28.59 85.08
CA GLN A 23 -43.07 29.08 86.37
C GLN A 23 -44.47 29.70 86.27
N ASN A 24 -44.93 30.12 85.08
CA ASN A 24 -46.18 30.87 84.93
C ASN A 24 -47.37 30.06 84.37
N TYR A 25 -47.15 28.87 83.78
CA TYR A 25 -48.23 28.02 83.24
C TYR A 25 -47.93 26.52 83.36
N PRO A 26 -48.43 25.82 84.39
CA PRO A 26 -48.31 24.36 84.50
C PRO A 26 -49.39 23.68 83.65
N GLY A 27 -49.14 23.57 82.33
CA GLY A 27 -49.95 22.71 81.47
C GLY A 27 -49.56 21.24 81.66
N TYR A 28 -50.55 20.34 81.73
CA TYR A 28 -50.33 18.90 81.81
C TYR A 28 -50.82 18.22 80.53
N LEU A 29 -50.03 17.27 80.01
CA LEU A 29 -50.40 16.45 78.86
C LEU A 29 -50.69 15.04 79.36
N VAL A 30 -51.93 14.56 79.18
CA VAL A 30 -52.32 13.18 79.48
C VAL A 30 -52.38 12.40 78.18
N ILE A 31 -51.50 11.41 78.02
CA ILE A 31 -51.53 10.50 76.87
C ILE A 31 -52.16 9.19 77.35
N GLY A 32 -53.41 8.94 76.95
CA GLY A 32 -54.13 7.70 77.25
C GLY A 32 -53.93 6.68 76.11
N PHE A 33 -53.46 5.48 76.44
CA PHE A 33 -53.41 4.36 75.51
C PHE A 33 -54.56 3.39 75.79
N GLY A 34 -55.48 3.26 74.82
CA GLY A 34 -56.46 2.18 74.73
C GLY A 34 -57.55 2.17 75.81
N GLY A 35 -58.72 2.74 75.49
CA GLY A 35 -60.04 2.33 76.00
C GLY A 35 -60.38 2.45 77.50
N GLU A 36 -59.40 2.40 78.41
CA GLU A 36 -59.61 2.48 79.85
C GLU A 36 -58.74 3.61 80.42
N LEU A 37 -59.40 4.70 80.79
CA LEU A 37 -58.83 5.99 81.21
C LEU A 37 -58.08 5.98 82.55
N ASN A 38 -57.66 4.82 83.08
CA ASN A 38 -57.01 4.70 84.40
C ASN A 38 -55.51 4.38 84.38
N LYS A 39 -54.86 4.38 83.21
CA LYS A 39 -53.38 4.35 83.10
C LYS A 39 -52.88 5.45 82.16
N GLY A 40 -53.19 6.69 82.51
CA GLY A 40 -52.56 7.87 81.89
C GLY A 40 -51.22 8.14 82.54
N TYR A 41 -50.15 8.19 81.76
CA TYR A 41 -48.88 8.74 82.24
C TYR A 41 -48.97 10.26 82.16
N GLU A 42 -49.13 10.91 83.31
CA GLU A 42 -49.11 12.36 83.42
C GLU A 42 -47.67 12.85 83.27
N MET A 43 -47.41 13.61 82.21
CA MET A 43 -46.13 14.28 82.02
C MET A 43 -46.35 15.79 81.88
N ASN A 44 -45.42 16.57 82.43
CA ASN A 44 -45.41 18.02 82.29
C ASN A 44 -45.37 18.37 80.79
N LEU A 45 -46.26 19.25 80.32
CA LEU A 45 -46.37 19.64 78.90
C LEU A 45 -45.02 20.13 78.34
N TRP A 46 -44.23 20.82 79.16
CA TRP A 46 -42.88 21.26 78.78
C TRP A 46 -41.91 20.10 78.59
N PHE A 47 -42.02 19.04 79.40
CA PHE A 47 -41.23 17.83 79.22
C PHE A 47 -41.59 17.11 77.92
N ALA A 48 -42.89 17.03 77.59
CA ALA A 48 -43.36 16.44 76.34
C ALA A 48 -42.87 17.24 75.11
N ILE A 49 -42.89 18.58 75.17
CA ILE A 49 -42.39 19.45 74.10
C ILE A 49 -40.87 19.28 73.93
N VAL A 50 -40.11 19.29 75.03
CA VAL A 50 -38.65 19.10 74.98
C VAL A 50 -38.30 17.71 74.46
N ALA A 51 -39.02 16.67 74.87
CA ALA A 51 -38.83 15.31 74.38
C ALA A 51 -39.15 15.19 72.87
N LEU A 52 -40.21 15.84 72.40
CA LEU A 52 -40.57 15.88 70.98
C LEU A 52 -39.50 16.61 70.15
N VAL A 53 -39.02 17.76 70.62
CA VAL A 53 -37.93 18.50 69.96
C VAL A 53 -36.65 17.68 69.94
N ALA A 54 -36.32 17.00 71.04
CA ALA A 54 -35.15 16.11 71.12
C ALA A 54 -35.27 14.93 70.16
N LEU A 55 -36.46 14.32 70.03
CA LEU A 55 -36.73 13.24 69.08
C LEU A 55 -36.57 13.71 67.63
N LEU A 56 -37.15 14.87 67.29
CA LEU A 56 -37.03 15.45 65.95
C LEU A 56 -35.57 15.80 65.63
N LEU A 57 -34.83 16.33 66.60
CA LEU A 57 -33.40 16.61 66.47
C LEU A 57 -32.59 15.31 66.27
N ALA A 58 -32.91 14.25 67.03
CA ALA A 58 -32.26 12.95 66.89
C ALA A 58 -32.51 12.35 65.50
N ILE A 59 -33.75 12.41 65.00
CA ILE A 59 -34.08 11.95 63.63
C ILE A 59 -33.35 12.81 62.58
N PHE A 60 -33.27 14.13 62.77
CA PHE A 60 -32.53 15.01 61.87
C PHE A 60 -31.04 14.68 61.84
N VAL A 61 -30.41 14.48 63.00
CA VAL A 61 -28.99 14.11 63.11
C VAL A 61 -28.76 12.72 62.51
N LEU A 62 -29.62 11.74 62.80
CA LEU A 62 -29.51 10.39 62.26
C LEU A 62 -29.63 10.38 60.73
N THR A 63 -30.60 11.10 60.18
CA THR A 63 -30.76 11.24 58.71
C THR A 63 -29.62 12.02 58.08
N TRP A 64 -29.04 13.02 58.76
CA TRP A 64 -27.87 13.74 58.31
C TRP A 64 -26.62 12.85 58.27
N ILE A 65 -26.38 12.06 59.32
CA ILE A 65 -25.28 11.07 59.40
C ILE A 65 -25.47 10.00 58.31
N ALA A 66 -26.66 9.43 58.17
CA ALA A 66 -26.96 8.43 57.15
C ALA A 66 -26.70 8.99 55.73
N ARG A 67 -27.21 10.19 55.42
CA ARG A 67 -26.96 10.86 54.11
C ARG A 67 -25.49 11.22 53.90
N SER A 68 -24.74 11.52 54.96
CA SER A 68 -23.31 11.82 54.90
C SER A 68 -22.51 10.56 54.59
N LEU A 69 -22.78 9.46 55.29
CA LEU A 69 -22.15 8.16 55.06
C LEU A 69 -22.45 7.63 53.66
N PHE A 70 -23.71 7.68 53.21
CA PHE A 70 -24.08 7.27 51.85
C PHE A 70 -23.38 8.11 50.77
N ARG A 71 -23.22 9.42 50.96
CA ARG A 71 -22.47 10.29 50.02
C ARG A 71 -20.96 10.04 50.07
N ALA A 72 -20.40 9.77 51.24
CA ALA A 72 -18.98 9.44 51.40
C ALA A 72 -18.65 8.10 50.73
N VAL A 73 -19.51 7.08 50.88
CA VAL A 73 -19.33 5.76 50.27
C VAL A 73 -19.51 5.84 48.74
N ARG A 74 -20.61 6.42 48.22
CA ARG A 74 -20.80 6.60 46.76
C ARG A 74 -19.70 7.47 46.14
N GLY A 75 -19.38 8.61 46.74
CA GLY A 75 -18.36 9.53 46.23
C GLY A 75 -16.94 8.98 46.28
N SER A 76 -16.67 7.94 47.06
CA SER A 76 -15.36 7.26 47.10
C SER A 76 -15.24 6.19 46.03
N VAL A 77 -16.32 5.42 45.80
CA VAL A 77 -16.36 4.40 44.73
C VAL A 77 -16.29 5.05 43.35
N ASP A 78 -17.04 6.14 43.14
CA ASP A 78 -17.01 6.89 41.89
C ASP A 78 -15.62 7.52 41.65
N ARG A 79 -15.01 8.17 42.64
CA ARG A 79 -13.64 8.73 42.50
C ARG A 79 -12.58 7.67 42.22
N LEU A 80 -12.69 6.48 42.80
CA LEU A 80 -11.78 5.37 42.52
C LEU A 80 -11.96 4.81 41.10
N ARG A 81 -13.20 4.69 40.63
CA ARG A 81 -13.52 4.21 39.28
C ARG A 81 -13.12 5.23 38.19
N PHE A 82 -13.51 6.49 38.34
CA PHE A 82 -13.16 7.58 37.42
C PHE A 82 -11.66 7.91 37.45
N GLY A 83 -11.01 7.82 38.62
CA GLY A 83 -9.56 7.98 38.74
C GLY A 83 -8.77 6.91 37.98
N ARG A 84 -9.22 5.64 38.04
CA ARG A 84 -8.58 4.53 37.32
C ARG A 84 -8.76 4.62 35.80
N GLN A 85 -9.91 5.06 35.32
CA GLN A 85 -10.13 5.33 33.89
C GLN A 85 -9.27 6.49 33.39
N ARG A 86 -9.16 7.59 34.15
CA ARG A 86 -8.28 8.71 33.81
C ARG A 86 -6.80 8.28 33.72
N VAL A 87 -6.36 7.38 34.60
CA VAL A 87 -5.00 6.79 34.53
C VAL A 87 -4.84 5.90 33.30
N ALA A 88 -5.82 5.05 32.98
CA ALA A 88 -5.78 4.20 31.78
C ALA A 88 -5.73 5.04 30.49
N ARG A 89 -6.49 6.13 30.42
CA ARG A 89 -6.48 7.07 29.28
C ARG A 89 -5.13 7.78 29.15
N ARG A 90 -4.54 8.27 30.25
CA ARG A 90 -3.19 8.84 30.25
C ARG A 90 -2.15 7.84 29.76
N ARG A 91 -2.21 6.58 30.22
CA ARG A 91 -1.30 5.51 29.78
C ARG A 91 -1.47 5.15 28.31
N LEU A 92 -2.71 5.10 27.81
CA LEU A 92 -2.97 4.92 26.37
C LEU A 92 -2.34 6.05 25.56
N THR A 93 -2.60 7.32 25.93
CA THR A 93 -2.04 8.47 25.21
C THR A 93 -0.51 8.46 25.25
N SER A 94 0.10 8.29 26.42
CA SER A 94 1.56 8.19 26.53
C SER A 94 2.12 6.97 25.79
N GLY A 95 1.43 5.83 25.83
CA GLY A 95 1.84 4.62 25.12
C GLY A 95 1.78 4.76 23.60
N LEU A 96 0.79 5.49 23.08
CA LEU A 96 0.70 5.81 21.66
C LEU A 96 1.76 6.84 21.22
N VAL A 97 2.13 7.80 22.07
CA VAL A 97 3.26 8.70 21.79
C VAL A 97 4.55 7.90 21.68
N GLU A 98 4.84 7.06 22.68
CA GLU A 98 6.02 6.19 22.66
C GLU A 98 6.01 5.22 21.45
N PHE A 99 4.82 4.77 21.02
CA PHE A 99 4.66 3.96 19.80
C PHE A 99 5.04 4.74 18.54
N MET A 100 4.58 5.99 18.41
CA MET A 100 4.91 6.85 17.27
C MET A 100 6.39 7.26 17.25
N GLU A 101 7.01 7.38 18.41
CA GLU A 101 8.44 7.66 18.58
C GLU A 101 9.32 6.41 18.32
N GLY A 102 8.74 5.23 18.13
CA GLY A 102 9.48 3.97 17.93
C GLY A 102 10.04 3.36 19.22
N ASN A 103 9.64 3.85 20.39
CA ASN A 103 10.03 3.31 21.69
C ASN A 103 9.21 2.05 22.05
N TRP A 104 9.36 0.99 21.26
CA TRP A 104 8.52 -0.22 21.29
C TRP A 104 8.39 -0.85 22.67
N SER A 105 9.50 -0.95 23.43
CA SER A 105 9.51 -1.52 24.78
C SER A 105 8.64 -0.74 25.77
N ARG A 106 8.65 0.60 25.71
CA ARG A 106 7.85 1.47 26.58
C ARG A 106 6.40 1.48 26.12
N ALA A 107 6.17 1.62 24.81
CA ALA A 107 4.86 1.56 24.19
C ALA A 107 4.12 0.28 24.59
N ARG A 108 4.70 -0.89 24.32
CA ARG A 108 4.14 -2.20 24.68
C ARG A 108 3.75 -2.26 26.16
N ARG A 109 4.65 -1.88 27.06
CA ARG A 109 4.41 -1.93 28.51
C ARG A 109 3.23 -1.03 28.94
N GLN A 110 3.16 0.19 28.41
CA GLN A 110 2.10 1.13 28.77
C GLN A 110 0.75 0.69 28.20
N LEU A 111 0.72 0.29 26.92
CA LEU A 111 -0.47 -0.15 26.19
C LEU A 111 -1.08 -1.42 26.80
N LEU A 112 -0.27 -2.43 27.14
CA LEU A 112 -0.76 -3.64 27.82
C LEU A 112 -1.31 -3.33 29.21
N LYS A 113 -0.69 -2.41 29.95
CA LYS A 113 -1.19 -1.98 31.28
C LYS A 113 -2.48 -1.17 31.20
N SER A 114 -2.75 -0.48 30.09
CA SER A 114 -4.02 0.23 29.87
C SER A 114 -5.13 -0.64 29.29
N ALA A 115 -4.81 -1.67 28.51
CA ALA A 115 -5.78 -2.44 27.73
C ALA A 115 -7.01 -2.94 28.54
N PRO A 116 -6.88 -3.59 29.72
CA PRO A 116 -8.04 -4.16 30.43
C PRO A 116 -9.01 -3.13 31.02
N ARG A 117 -8.60 -1.86 31.09
CA ARG A 117 -9.38 -0.78 31.73
C ARG A 117 -9.58 0.42 30.80
N SER A 118 -9.20 0.29 29.53
CA SER A 118 -9.36 1.33 28.53
C SER A 118 -10.75 1.25 27.90
N GLU A 119 -11.27 2.39 27.48
CA GLU A 119 -12.48 2.47 26.65
C GLU A 119 -12.23 1.99 25.20
N ALA A 120 -10.96 1.86 24.79
CA ALA A 120 -10.56 1.38 23.47
C ALA A 120 -9.52 0.24 23.58
N PRO A 121 -9.92 -0.96 24.06
CA PRO A 121 -9.00 -2.09 24.24
C PRO A 121 -8.39 -2.57 22.92
N LEU A 122 -9.14 -2.52 21.81
CA LEU A 122 -8.67 -2.88 20.46
C LEU A 122 -7.36 -2.16 20.09
N ILE A 123 -7.35 -0.83 20.16
CA ILE A 123 -6.18 -0.01 19.78
C ILE A 123 -4.98 -0.34 20.68
N ASN A 124 -5.21 -0.56 21.98
CA ASN A 124 -4.12 -0.95 22.89
C ASN A 124 -3.50 -2.27 22.46
N TYR A 125 -4.31 -3.30 22.19
CA TYR A 125 -3.79 -4.61 21.81
C TYR A 125 -3.13 -4.60 20.43
N LEU A 126 -3.69 -3.89 19.44
CA LEU A 126 -3.07 -3.76 18.12
C LEU A 126 -1.71 -3.05 18.17
N ALA A 127 -1.63 -1.91 18.86
CA ALA A 127 -0.38 -1.16 18.99
C ALA A 127 0.65 -1.92 19.86
N ALA A 128 0.20 -2.67 20.88
CA ALA A 128 1.06 -3.53 21.67
C ALA A 128 1.56 -4.75 20.87
N ALA A 129 0.70 -5.39 20.08
CA ALA A 129 1.06 -6.50 19.18
C ALA A 129 2.13 -6.03 18.18
N ARG A 130 1.90 -4.87 17.58
CA ARG A 130 2.86 -4.23 16.68
C ARG A 130 4.19 -3.93 17.36
N SER A 131 4.16 -3.36 18.56
CA SER A 131 5.38 -3.11 19.35
C SER A 131 6.11 -4.41 19.70
N ALA A 132 5.38 -5.49 20.01
CA ALA A 132 5.98 -6.80 20.28
C ALA A 132 6.64 -7.39 19.03
N HIS A 133 6.01 -7.25 17.87
CA HIS A 133 6.57 -7.66 16.58
C HIS A 133 7.89 -6.96 16.26
N GLU A 134 7.95 -5.63 16.45
CA GLU A 134 9.16 -4.83 16.24
C GLU A 134 10.31 -5.19 17.19
N LEU A 135 9.98 -5.71 18.38
CA LEU A 135 10.96 -6.24 19.33
C LEU A 135 11.39 -7.68 19.02
N GLY A 136 10.82 -8.31 17.98
CA GLY A 136 11.08 -9.70 17.61
C GLY A 136 10.24 -10.74 18.37
N PHE A 137 9.31 -10.32 19.24
CA PHE A 137 8.43 -11.22 20.00
C PHE A 137 7.20 -11.65 19.18
N ARG A 138 7.41 -12.52 18.19
CA ARG A 138 6.36 -12.95 17.24
C ARG A 138 5.20 -13.71 17.89
N GLU A 139 5.48 -14.63 18.81
CA GLU A 139 4.44 -15.39 19.50
C GLU A 139 3.53 -14.48 20.31
N GLU A 140 4.15 -13.57 21.08
CA GLU A 140 3.41 -12.56 21.84
C GLU A 140 2.60 -11.65 20.92
N ALA A 141 3.15 -11.21 19.79
CA ALA A 141 2.40 -10.40 18.83
C ALA A 141 1.13 -11.11 18.37
N ASN A 142 1.20 -12.40 18.05
CA ASN A 142 0.04 -13.21 17.66
C ASN A 142 -0.98 -13.37 18.81
N GLU A 143 -0.52 -13.61 20.04
CA GLU A 143 -1.40 -13.65 21.22
C GLU A 143 -2.14 -12.32 21.44
N LEU A 144 -1.45 -11.20 21.23
CA LEU A 144 -2.02 -9.87 21.37
C LEU A 144 -3.01 -9.56 20.25
N LEU A 145 -2.78 -10.03 19.02
CA LEU A 145 -3.76 -9.97 17.94
C LEU A 145 -5.01 -10.80 18.26
N ALA A 146 -4.86 -12.00 18.83
CA ALA A 146 -6.00 -12.81 19.26
C ALA A 146 -6.82 -12.10 20.36
N LYS A 147 -6.15 -11.43 21.31
CA LYS A 147 -6.82 -10.58 22.31
C LYS A 147 -7.52 -9.38 21.69
N ALA A 148 -6.95 -8.79 20.63
CA ALA A 148 -7.57 -7.72 19.88
C ALA A 148 -8.85 -8.20 19.17
N GLU A 149 -8.82 -9.38 18.55
CA GLU A 149 -9.97 -9.98 17.87
C GLU A 149 -11.11 -10.33 18.85
N ALA A 150 -10.76 -10.79 20.05
CA ALA A 150 -11.72 -11.07 21.12
C ALA A 150 -12.44 -9.81 21.67
N CYS A 151 -12.06 -8.59 21.27
CA CYS A 151 -12.72 -7.36 21.71
C CYS A 151 -14.08 -7.11 21.03
N GLY A 152 -14.41 -7.80 19.93
CA GLY A 152 -15.72 -7.66 19.25
C GLY A 152 -15.68 -8.05 17.77
N GLU A 153 -16.85 -8.18 17.12
CA GLU A 153 -16.91 -8.60 15.71
C GLU A 153 -16.38 -7.53 14.73
N ASP A 154 -16.58 -6.24 15.04
CA ASP A 154 -16.09 -5.11 14.23
C ASP A 154 -14.55 -4.96 14.22
N THR A 155 -13.83 -5.85 14.92
CA THR A 155 -12.37 -5.79 15.05
C THR A 155 -11.62 -6.61 14.00
N ARG A 156 -12.31 -7.57 13.35
CA ARG A 156 -11.68 -8.57 12.46
C ARG A 156 -10.88 -7.93 11.32
N LEU A 157 -11.41 -6.87 10.70
CA LEU A 157 -10.71 -6.16 9.63
C LEU A 157 -9.42 -5.50 10.13
N ALA A 158 -9.47 -4.79 11.25
CA ALA A 158 -8.32 -4.11 11.82
C ALA A 158 -7.21 -5.10 12.20
N VAL A 159 -7.58 -6.23 12.81
CA VAL A 159 -6.64 -7.31 13.16
C VAL A 159 -6.01 -7.90 11.90
N ALA A 160 -6.79 -8.25 10.89
CA ALA A 160 -6.29 -8.82 9.64
C ALA A 160 -5.34 -7.85 8.89
N LEU A 161 -5.67 -6.56 8.85
CA LEU A 161 -4.80 -5.54 8.24
C LEU A 161 -3.51 -5.32 9.03
N SER A 162 -3.58 -5.32 10.37
CA SER A 162 -2.39 -5.25 11.22
C SER A 162 -1.49 -6.46 11.02
N GLN A 163 -2.06 -7.66 10.98
CA GLN A 163 -1.31 -8.90 10.71
C GLN A 163 -0.65 -8.87 9.34
N ALA A 164 -1.40 -8.53 8.29
CA ALA A 164 -0.86 -8.40 6.94
C ALA A 164 0.27 -7.37 6.86
N ARG A 165 0.19 -6.27 7.62
CA ARG A 165 1.22 -5.23 7.62
C ARG A 165 2.52 -5.70 8.24
N MET A 166 2.43 -6.48 9.31
CA MET A 166 3.59 -7.15 9.90
C MET A 166 4.22 -8.15 8.92
N GLN A 167 3.40 -8.98 8.26
CA GLN A 167 3.88 -9.94 7.25
C GLN A 167 4.54 -9.27 6.04
N LEU A 168 3.96 -8.15 5.56
CA LEU A 168 4.47 -7.40 4.41
C LEU A 168 5.87 -6.83 4.67
N GLN A 169 6.11 -6.33 5.88
CA GLN A 169 7.41 -5.78 6.25
C GLN A 169 8.47 -6.84 6.48
N ASP A 170 8.07 -7.99 7.02
CA ASP A 170 8.93 -9.17 7.11
C ASP A 170 9.17 -9.83 5.74
N LYS A 171 8.63 -9.25 4.65
CA LYS A 171 8.70 -9.77 3.26
C LYS A 171 8.08 -11.17 3.08
N HIS A 172 7.20 -11.58 3.99
CA HIS A 172 6.40 -12.80 3.86
C HIS A 172 5.17 -12.53 2.98
N TYR A 173 5.41 -12.27 1.69
CA TYR A 173 4.38 -11.80 0.76
C TYR A 173 3.22 -12.80 0.57
N GLU A 174 3.48 -14.10 0.50
CA GLU A 174 2.44 -15.13 0.35
C GLU A 174 1.49 -15.16 1.55
N GLN A 175 2.04 -15.13 2.78
CA GLN A 175 1.27 -15.08 4.01
C GLN A 175 0.47 -13.77 4.11
N CYS A 176 1.09 -12.66 3.71
CA CYS A 176 0.45 -11.35 3.61
C CYS A 176 -0.78 -11.41 2.69
N ILE A 177 -0.63 -11.98 1.49
CA ILE A 177 -1.74 -12.14 0.53
C ILE A 177 -2.86 -13.01 1.11
N ALA A 178 -2.52 -14.12 1.78
CA ALA A 178 -3.52 -14.97 2.43
C ALA A 178 -4.33 -14.21 3.50
N SER A 179 -3.66 -13.41 4.34
CA SER A 179 -4.31 -12.55 5.34
C SER A 179 -5.17 -11.47 4.69
N LEU A 180 -4.67 -10.82 3.63
CA LEU A 180 -5.39 -9.78 2.89
C LEU A 180 -6.60 -10.33 2.14
N LYS A 181 -6.55 -11.57 1.62
CA LYS A 181 -7.72 -12.23 1.01
C LYS A 181 -8.85 -12.43 2.02
N ARG A 182 -8.54 -12.77 3.27
CA ARG A 182 -9.55 -12.82 4.36
C ARG A 182 -10.10 -11.43 4.67
N ALA A 183 -9.24 -10.42 4.77
CA ALA A 183 -9.67 -9.04 4.97
C ALA A 183 -10.57 -8.54 3.81
N LYS A 184 -10.31 -9.00 2.58
CA LYS A 184 -11.08 -8.62 1.38
C LYS A 184 -12.50 -9.17 1.42
N GLN A 185 -12.73 -10.31 2.08
CA GLN A 185 -14.08 -10.85 2.29
C GLN A 185 -14.92 -9.98 3.23
N LEU A 186 -14.28 -9.27 4.16
CA LEU A 186 -14.94 -8.37 5.10
C LEU A 186 -15.23 -7.02 4.43
N GLU A 187 -14.21 -6.40 3.85
CA GLU A 187 -14.35 -5.10 3.19
C GLU A 187 -13.54 -5.06 1.88
N PRO A 188 -14.14 -5.43 0.74
CA PRO A 188 -13.42 -5.57 -0.53
C PRO A 188 -12.80 -4.27 -1.06
N LYS A 189 -13.39 -3.12 -0.70
CA LYS A 189 -13.06 -1.81 -1.26
C LYS A 189 -12.11 -0.99 -0.37
N HIS A 190 -11.60 -1.58 0.71
CA HIS A 190 -10.77 -0.85 1.67
C HIS A 190 -9.44 -0.38 1.02
N PRO A 191 -9.14 0.93 0.94
CA PRO A 191 -7.99 1.44 0.17
C PRO A 191 -6.64 0.88 0.64
N ALA A 192 -6.42 0.79 1.95
CA ALA A 192 -5.15 0.27 2.48
C ALA A 192 -4.95 -1.22 2.18
N LEU A 193 -6.05 -1.98 2.05
CA LEU A 193 -5.99 -3.40 1.70
C LEU A 193 -5.49 -3.54 0.26
N LEU A 194 -6.08 -2.78 -0.66
CA LEU A 194 -5.72 -2.81 -2.07
C LEU A 194 -4.27 -2.36 -2.29
N GLN A 195 -3.82 -1.32 -1.59
CA GLN A 195 -2.43 -0.86 -1.65
C GLN A 195 -1.44 -1.92 -1.15
N MET A 196 -1.78 -2.67 -0.09
CA MET A 196 -0.93 -3.75 0.42
C MET A 196 -0.93 -4.98 -0.50
N LEU A 197 -2.08 -5.33 -1.10
CA LEU A 197 -2.15 -6.38 -2.11
C LEU A 197 -1.30 -6.02 -3.33
N LYS A 198 -1.41 -4.78 -3.82
CA LYS A 198 -0.57 -4.26 -4.90
C LYS A 198 0.92 -4.45 -4.57
N GLN A 199 1.36 -4.02 -3.38
CA GLN A 199 2.75 -4.14 -2.97
C GLN A 199 3.20 -5.61 -2.86
N ALA A 200 2.36 -6.48 -2.32
CA ALA A 200 2.67 -7.91 -2.18
C ALA A 200 2.76 -8.61 -3.54
N TYR A 201 1.79 -8.41 -4.44
CA TYR A 201 1.81 -8.99 -5.79
C TYR A 201 2.99 -8.47 -6.62
N TYR A 202 3.25 -7.17 -6.55
CA TYR A 202 4.40 -6.58 -7.24
C TYR A 202 5.73 -7.18 -6.75
N SER A 203 5.88 -7.36 -5.43
CA SER A 203 7.11 -7.93 -4.86
C SER A 203 7.32 -9.40 -5.20
N LEU A 204 6.23 -10.16 -5.41
CA LEU A 204 6.30 -11.55 -5.87
C LEU A 204 6.45 -11.69 -7.39
N GLY A 205 6.23 -10.62 -8.15
CA GLY A 205 6.12 -10.70 -9.60
C GLY A 205 4.86 -11.45 -10.07
N ASP A 206 3.80 -11.47 -9.26
CA ASP A 206 2.51 -12.05 -9.66
C ASP A 206 1.70 -11.02 -10.48
N TRP A 207 2.10 -10.87 -11.74
CA TRP A 207 1.50 -9.92 -12.67
C TRP A 207 0.06 -10.28 -13.05
N SER A 208 -0.32 -11.56 -12.97
CA SER A 208 -1.69 -12.02 -13.25
C SER A 208 -2.66 -11.52 -12.19
N SER A 209 -2.36 -11.78 -10.90
CA SER A 209 -3.18 -11.28 -9.80
C SER A 209 -3.18 -9.75 -9.73
N LEU A 210 -2.06 -9.11 -10.07
CA LEU A 210 -1.97 -7.66 -10.12
C LEU A 210 -2.86 -7.06 -11.22
N ARG A 211 -2.93 -7.69 -12.40
CA ARG A 211 -3.84 -7.28 -13.49
C ARG A 211 -5.30 -7.32 -13.07
N GLU A 212 -5.71 -8.38 -12.37
CA GLU A 212 -7.08 -8.51 -11.85
C GLU A 212 -7.41 -7.43 -10.79
N LEU A 213 -6.40 -6.95 -10.06
CA LEU A 213 -6.54 -5.92 -9.04
C LEU A 213 -6.63 -4.49 -9.60
N LEU A 214 -6.17 -4.24 -10.84
CA LEU A 214 -6.11 -2.89 -11.44
C LEU A 214 -7.45 -2.14 -11.42
N PRO A 215 -8.60 -2.74 -11.83
CA PRO A 215 -9.88 -2.02 -11.82
C PRO A 215 -10.37 -1.65 -10.42
N GLU A 216 -9.97 -2.42 -9.40
CA GLU A 216 -10.29 -2.11 -8.01
C GLU A 216 -9.39 -0.99 -7.47
N LEU A 217 -8.12 -0.97 -7.87
CA LEU A 217 -7.16 0.09 -7.54
C LEU A 217 -7.60 1.43 -8.13
N GLU A 218 -8.01 1.44 -9.40
CA GLU A 218 -8.51 2.62 -10.09
C GLU A 218 -9.69 3.26 -9.36
N LYS A 219 -10.64 2.44 -8.91
CA LYS A 219 -11.89 2.93 -8.31
C LYS A 219 -11.75 3.33 -6.85
N ASN A 220 -10.90 2.66 -6.07
CA ASN A 220 -10.95 2.76 -4.61
C ASN A 220 -9.62 3.12 -3.93
N ALA A 221 -8.47 3.03 -4.61
CA ALA A 221 -7.17 3.12 -3.93
C ALA A 221 -6.57 4.54 -3.86
N ASN A 222 -7.34 5.58 -4.25
CA ASN A 222 -6.96 6.99 -4.25
C ASN A 222 -5.56 7.24 -4.84
N MET A 223 -5.23 6.54 -5.92
CA MET A 223 -3.92 6.62 -6.58
C MET A 223 -3.95 7.72 -7.65
N PRO A 224 -2.89 8.53 -7.80
CA PRO A 224 -2.77 9.44 -8.93
C PRO A 224 -2.91 8.67 -10.24
N GLU A 225 -3.62 9.27 -11.21
CA GLU A 225 -3.88 8.61 -12.49
C GLU A 225 -2.56 8.24 -13.19
N GLU A 226 -1.56 9.12 -13.16
CA GLU A 226 -0.24 8.86 -13.74
C GLU A 226 0.44 7.61 -13.17
N ASP A 227 0.36 7.40 -11.85
CA ASP A 227 1.00 6.25 -11.21
C ASP A 227 0.25 4.96 -11.52
N LEU A 228 -1.09 5.03 -11.60
CA LEU A 228 -1.89 3.90 -12.04
C LEU A 228 -1.54 3.52 -13.48
N GLN A 229 -1.45 4.50 -14.39
CA GLN A 229 -1.09 4.26 -15.78
C GLN A 229 0.31 3.64 -15.91
N LYS A 230 1.29 4.09 -15.11
CA LYS A 230 2.62 3.46 -15.06
C LYS A 230 2.54 2.00 -14.62
N LEU A 231 1.79 1.72 -13.55
CA LEU A 231 1.59 0.36 -13.04
C LEU A 231 0.91 -0.54 -14.08
N GLU A 232 -0.15 -0.05 -14.74
CA GLU A 232 -0.82 -0.79 -15.82
C GLU A 232 0.16 -1.15 -16.94
N ARG A 233 0.97 -0.19 -17.39
CA ARG A 233 1.99 -0.41 -18.43
C ARG A 233 2.98 -1.50 -17.99
N GLU A 234 3.55 -1.38 -16.80
CA GLU A 234 4.51 -2.35 -16.26
C GLU A 234 3.90 -3.76 -16.19
N VAL A 235 2.67 -3.89 -15.72
CA VAL A 235 1.96 -5.18 -15.67
C VAL A 235 1.84 -5.79 -17.06
N TYR A 236 1.42 -5.02 -18.06
CA TYR A 236 1.27 -5.52 -19.42
C TYR A 236 2.62 -5.86 -20.07
N GLU A 237 3.64 -5.04 -19.87
CA GLU A 237 4.99 -5.32 -20.36
C GLU A 237 5.53 -6.62 -19.78
N HIS A 238 5.39 -6.83 -18.47
CA HIS A 238 5.84 -8.07 -17.83
C HIS A 238 5.06 -9.29 -18.32
N GLN A 239 3.73 -9.21 -18.44
CA GLN A 239 2.92 -10.31 -18.94
C GLN A 239 3.27 -10.69 -20.39
N LEU A 240 3.49 -9.71 -21.26
CA LEU A 240 3.88 -9.95 -22.65
C LEU A 240 5.27 -10.60 -22.73
N ASN A 241 6.25 -10.07 -21.97
CA ASN A 241 7.60 -10.65 -21.92
C ASN A 241 7.60 -12.06 -21.34
N GLU A 242 6.80 -12.33 -20.29
CA GLU A 242 6.68 -13.67 -19.70
C GLU A 242 6.11 -14.68 -20.71
N ALA A 243 5.07 -14.31 -21.46
CA ALA A 243 4.49 -15.16 -22.50
C ALA A 243 5.50 -15.44 -23.62
N ALA A 244 6.22 -14.41 -24.07
CA ALA A 244 7.24 -14.55 -25.11
C ALA A 244 8.43 -15.42 -24.65
N ASN A 245 8.91 -15.24 -23.42
CA ASN A 245 10.02 -16.03 -22.86
C ASN A 245 9.66 -17.52 -22.69
N ARG A 246 8.38 -17.84 -22.49
CA ARG A 246 7.88 -19.22 -22.48
C ARG A 246 7.56 -19.77 -23.87
N ASN A 247 7.79 -18.97 -24.91
CA ASN A 247 7.43 -19.26 -26.30
C ASN A 247 5.95 -19.62 -26.48
N ASP A 248 5.08 -19.03 -25.65
CA ASP A 248 3.64 -19.26 -25.65
C ASP A 248 2.95 -18.19 -26.51
N ARG A 249 2.86 -18.48 -27.81
CA ARG A 249 2.33 -17.55 -28.81
C ARG A 249 0.84 -17.27 -28.60
N GLU A 250 0.05 -18.28 -28.22
CA GLU A 250 -1.40 -18.11 -27.97
C GLU A 250 -1.65 -17.19 -26.78
N LYS A 251 -0.87 -17.37 -25.70
CA LYS A 251 -0.94 -16.49 -24.55
C LYS A 251 -0.49 -15.07 -24.89
N LEU A 252 0.56 -14.90 -25.70
CA LEU A 252 1.02 -13.59 -26.16
C LEU A 252 -0.09 -12.83 -26.92
N HIS A 253 -0.76 -13.49 -27.87
CA HIS A 253 -1.90 -12.92 -28.61
C HIS A 253 -3.09 -12.64 -27.69
N SER A 254 -3.45 -13.56 -26.79
CA SER A 254 -4.61 -13.37 -25.90
C SER A 254 -4.41 -12.21 -24.92
N ILE A 255 -3.19 -12.02 -24.39
CA ILE A 255 -2.86 -10.87 -23.54
C ILE A 255 -3.08 -9.58 -24.31
N TRP A 256 -2.54 -9.47 -25.53
CA TRP A 256 -2.63 -8.28 -26.38
C TRP A 256 -4.07 -7.95 -26.78
N HIS A 257 -4.85 -8.94 -27.21
CA HIS A 257 -6.25 -8.75 -27.57
C HIS A 257 -7.13 -8.42 -26.36
N GLY A 258 -6.75 -8.89 -25.16
CA GLY A 258 -7.40 -8.54 -23.90
C GLY A 258 -7.04 -7.16 -23.36
N LEU A 259 -6.11 -6.42 -24.00
CA LEU A 259 -5.82 -5.03 -23.64
C LEU A 259 -6.94 -4.11 -24.12
N ASN A 260 -7.21 -3.05 -23.37
CA ASN A 260 -8.15 -2.02 -23.81
C ASN A 260 -7.59 -1.24 -25.03
N GLY A 261 -8.47 -0.57 -25.77
CA GLY A 261 -8.07 0.15 -26.99
C GLY A 261 -7.06 1.27 -26.76
N ARG A 262 -6.97 1.83 -25.54
CA ARG A 262 -5.96 2.83 -25.16
C ARG A 262 -4.57 2.19 -25.12
N TRP A 263 -4.43 1.05 -24.45
CA TRP A 263 -3.17 0.31 -24.33
C TRP A 263 -2.74 -0.31 -25.65
N GLN A 264 -3.68 -0.80 -26.46
CA GLN A 264 -3.36 -1.27 -27.81
C GLN A 264 -2.82 -0.15 -28.71
N ARG A 265 -3.22 1.11 -28.49
CA ARG A 265 -2.74 2.26 -29.27
C ARG A 265 -1.46 2.88 -28.71
N ASN A 266 -1.02 2.47 -27.52
CA ASN A 266 0.21 2.95 -26.92
C ASN A 266 1.42 2.49 -27.75
N VAL A 267 2.28 3.44 -28.11
CA VAL A 267 3.40 3.24 -29.04
C VAL A 267 4.47 2.34 -28.45
N GLU A 268 4.83 2.55 -27.19
CA GLU A 268 5.84 1.75 -26.49
C GLU A 268 5.39 0.29 -26.39
N LEU A 269 4.17 0.05 -25.90
CA LEU A 269 3.64 -1.30 -25.70
C LEU A 269 3.42 -2.04 -27.02
N ARG A 270 2.91 -1.36 -28.06
CA ARG A 270 2.77 -1.95 -29.39
C ARG A 270 4.12 -2.25 -30.02
N SER A 271 5.13 -1.40 -29.81
CA SER A 271 6.49 -1.66 -30.30
C SER A 271 7.12 -2.87 -29.61
N LEU A 272 6.88 -3.03 -28.30
CA LEU A 272 7.29 -4.21 -27.55
C LEU A 272 6.60 -5.45 -28.11
N TYR A 273 5.28 -5.39 -28.29
CA TYR A 273 4.52 -6.50 -28.85
C TYR A 273 5.04 -6.95 -30.21
N ALA A 274 5.31 -6.02 -31.14
CA ALA A 274 5.88 -6.35 -32.44
C ALA A 274 7.28 -7.00 -32.34
N ARG A 275 8.13 -6.55 -31.40
CA ARG A 275 9.44 -7.18 -31.15
C ARG A 275 9.29 -8.61 -30.62
N LEU A 276 8.33 -8.83 -29.71
CA LEU A 276 8.05 -10.14 -29.14
C LEU A 276 7.47 -11.10 -30.19
N LEU A 277 6.59 -10.61 -31.07
CA LEU A 277 6.08 -11.38 -32.20
C LEU A 277 7.22 -11.84 -33.12
N HIS A 278 8.12 -10.93 -33.50
CA HIS A 278 9.32 -11.28 -34.27
C HIS A 278 10.17 -12.35 -33.59
N HIS A 279 10.42 -12.21 -32.27
CA HIS A 279 11.16 -13.21 -31.51
C HIS A 279 10.47 -14.57 -31.49
N SER A 280 9.13 -14.60 -31.43
CA SER A 280 8.32 -15.82 -31.50
C SER A 280 8.16 -16.38 -32.92
N GLY A 281 8.72 -15.72 -33.96
CA GLY A 281 8.64 -16.12 -35.36
C GLY A 281 7.32 -15.76 -36.07
N ASP A 282 6.53 -14.84 -35.52
CA ASP A 282 5.27 -14.35 -36.11
C ASP A 282 5.48 -12.99 -36.80
N ASP A 283 6.36 -13.00 -37.81
CA ASP A 283 6.77 -11.79 -38.54
C ASP A 283 5.62 -11.15 -39.32
N VAL A 284 4.63 -11.94 -39.75
CA VAL A 284 3.49 -11.46 -40.53
C VAL A 284 2.62 -10.52 -39.69
N GLU A 285 2.31 -10.90 -38.45
CA GLU A 285 1.56 -10.01 -37.54
C GLU A 285 2.44 -8.87 -37.03
N ALA A 286 3.72 -9.13 -36.73
CA ALA A 286 4.66 -8.08 -36.32
C ALA A 286 4.74 -6.94 -37.35
N GLU A 287 4.75 -7.29 -38.63
CA GLU A 287 4.83 -6.36 -39.76
C GLU A 287 3.61 -5.43 -39.78
N LYS A 288 2.40 -5.97 -39.63
CA LYS A 288 1.16 -5.17 -39.56
C LYS A 288 1.20 -4.18 -38.39
N HIS A 289 1.68 -4.61 -37.22
CA HIS A 289 1.78 -3.76 -36.05
C HIS A 289 2.80 -2.63 -36.21
N LEU A 290 3.97 -2.91 -36.78
CA LEU A 290 4.98 -1.88 -37.06
C LEU A 290 4.54 -0.94 -38.18
N ARG A 291 3.92 -1.43 -39.24
CA ARG A 291 3.37 -0.59 -40.31
C ARG A 291 2.36 0.41 -39.76
N TRP A 292 1.46 -0.06 -38.90
CA TRP A 292 0.49 0.81 -38.24
C TRP A 292 1.16 1.87 -37.35
N LEU A 293 2.25 1.52 -36.66
CA LEU A 293 2.99 2.46 -35.82
C LEU A 293 3.69 3.52 -36.68
N LEU A 294 4.44 3.10 -37.70
CA LEU A 294 5.22 3.97 -38.57
C LEU A 294 4.34 4.95 -39.36
N ASN A 295 3.11 4.56 -39.71
CA ASN A 295 2.13 5.43 -40.35
C ASN A 295 1.55 6.53 -39.42
N ARG A 296 1.69 6.38 -38.10
CA ARG A 296 1.17 7.34 -37.12
C ARG A 296 2.28 8.19 -36.50
N GLU A 297 3.39 7.55 -36.18
CA GLU A 297 4.53 8.19 -35.56
C GLU A 297 5.81 7.63 -36.19
N TRP A 298 6.46 8.49 -36.96
CA TRP A 298 7.71 8.14 -37.62
C TRP A 298 8.84 7.99 -36.59
N ALA A 299 9.46 6.82 -36.56
CA ALA A 299 10.62 6.54 -35.73
C ALA A 299 11.67 5.70 -36.49
N PRO A 300 12.87 6.25 -36.76
CA PRO A 300 13.91 5.55 -37.53
C PRO A 300 14.25 4.15 -37.00
N LYS A 301 14.31 3.98 -35.68
CA LYS A 301 14.56 2.67 -35.05
C LYS A 301 13.49 1.62 -35.37
N LEU A 302 12.22 2.02 -35.48
CA LEU A 302 11.13 1.12 -35.85
C LEU A 302 11.22 0.72 -37.33
N ALA A 303 11.68 1.63 -38.20
CA ALA A 303 11.93 1.30 -39.61
C ALA A 303 13.04 0.25 -39.76
N SER A 304 14.12 0.35 -38.98
CA SER A 304 15.19 -0.66 -38.98
C SER A 304 14.67 -2.05 -38.56
N LEU A 305 13.79 -2.12 -37.56
CA LEU A 305 13.13 -3.36 -37.15
C LEU A 305 12.20 -3.89 -38.25
N TYR A 306 11.40 -3.02 -38.87
CA TYR A 306 10.50 -3.38 -39.96
C TYR A 306 11.24 -4.04 -41.14
N GLY A 307 12.43 -3.55 -41.49
CA GLY A 307 13.27 -4.15 -42.53
C GLY A 307 13.79 -5.56 -42.21
N ARG A 308 13.72 -6.01 -40.95
CA ARG A 308 14.09 -7.38 -40.53
C ARG A 308 12.92 -8.36 -40.61
N LEU A 309 11.68 -7.87 -40.62
CA LEU A 309 10.48 -8.72 -40.55
C LEU A 309 10.13 -9.31 -41.90
N THR A 310 9.77 -10.58 -41.93
CA THR A 310 9.19 -11.28 -43.08
C THR A 310 7.66 -11.19 -43.09
N GLY A 311 7.14 -10.10 -43.67
CA GLY A 311 5.70 -9.94 -43.89
C GLY A 311 5.12 -10.93 -44.90
N ALA A 312 3.79 -11.00 -44.98
CA ALA A 312 3.08 -11.92 -45.88
C ALA A 312 3.33 -11.63 -47.38
N ASP A 313 3.53 -10.36 -47.74
CA ASP A 313 3.82 -9.92 -49.10
C ASP A 313 5.06 -9.00 -49.08
N ALA A 314 6.16 -9.49 -49.65
CA ALA A 314 7.42 -8.77 -49.70
C ALA A 314 7.35 -7.50 -50.58
N ALA A 315 6.56 -7.53 -51.66
CA ALA A 315 6.43 -6.41 -52.58
C ALA A 315 5.59 -5.29 -51.95
N ALA A 316 4.49 -5.65 -51.29
CA ALA A 316 3.69 -4.70 -50.52
C ALA A 316 4.49 -4.08 -49.36
N GLN A 317 5.33 -4.89 -48.69
CA GLN A 317 6.18 -4.40 -47.61
C GLN A 317 7.21 -3.37 -48.11
N LEU A 318 7.84 -3.63 -49.26
CA LEU A 318 8.76 -2.69 -49.91
C LEU A 318 8.05 -1.42 -50.35
N SER A 319 6.88 -1.53 -50.99
CA SER A 319 6.09 -0.38 -51.44
C SER A 319 5.69 0.54 -50.29
N ALA A 320 5.34 -0.02 -49.13
CA ALA A 320 5.05 0.77 -47.93
C ALA A 320 6.29 1.55 -47.45
N ALA A 321 7.46 0.90 -47.41
CA ALA A 321 8.71 1.55 -47.02
C ALA A 321 9.16 2.63 -48.01
N GLU A 322 8.97 2.41 -49.32
CA GLU A 322 9.22 3.43 -50.36
C GLU A 322 8.26 4.62 -50.19
N GLY A 323 7.03 4.39 -49.71
CA GLY A 323 6.09 5.45 -49.34
C GLY A 323 6.63 6.34 -48.22
N TRP A 324 7.11 5.73 -47.12
CA TRP A 324 7.73 6.47 -46.02
C TRP A 324 8.98 7.23 -46.44
N PHE A 325 9.76 6.70 -47.38
CA PHE A 325 10.93 7.39 -47.90
C PHE A 325 10.57 8.67 -48.66
N LYS A 326 9.45 8.67 -49.40
CA LYS A 326 8.95 9.88 -50.06
C LYS A 326 8.45 10.93 -49.08
N GLU A 327 7.83 10.50 -47.98
CA GLU A 327 7.21 11.39 -47.00
C GLU A 327 8.23 11.99 -46.02
N TYR A 328 9.11 11.15 -45.46
CA TYR A 328 10.04 11.56 -44.39
C TYR A 328 11.48 11.79 -44.88
N GLY A 329 11.78 11.45 -46.13
CA GLY A 329 13.09 11.66 -46.75
C GLY A 329 14.16 10.64 -46.35
N GLU A 330 15.43 11.05 -46.50
CA GLU A 330 16.58 10.17 -46.31
C GLU A 330 16.91 9.99 -44.82
N SER A 331 16.95 8.73 -44.37
CA SER A 331 17.43 8.33 -43.05
C SER A 331 18.23 7.05 -43.19
N ALA A 332 19.37 6.94 -42.51
CA ALA A 332 20.23 5.74 -42.58
C ALA A 332 19.45 4.47 -42.20
N ASP A 333 18.61 4.52 -41.16
CA ASP A 333 17.81 3.38 -40.72
C ASP A 333 16.76 2.95 -41.77
N LEU A 334 16.13 3.93 -42.43
CA LEU A 334 15.14 3.68 -43.49
C LEU A 334 15.82 3.15 -44.77
N LEU A 335 16.97 3.71 -45.15
CA LEU A 335 17.73 3.23 -46.29
C LEU A 335 18.21 1.79 -46.07
N THR A 336 18.68 1.45 -44.87
CA THR A 336 19.01 0.07 -44.51
C THR A 336 17.78 -0.85 -44.58
N CYS A 337 16.62 -0.38 -44.11
CA CYS A 337 15.34 -1.10 -44.25
C CYS A 337 15.00 -1.37 -45.72
N LEU A 338 15.04 -0.33 -46.57
CA LEU A 338 14.79 -0.44 -48.01
C LEU A 338 15.77 -1.39 -48.70
N GLY A 339 17.04 -1.37 -48.30
CA GLY A 339 18.05 -2.30 -48.79
C GLY A 339 17.69 -3.75 -48.47
N ARG A 340 17.32 -4.06 -47.22
CA ARG A 340 16.88 -5.40 -46.79
C ARG A 340 15.62 -5.85 -47.54
N LEU A 341 14.63 -4.98 -47.68
CA LEU A 341 13.40 -5.30 -48.40
C LEU A 341 13.66 -5.47 -49.91
N SER A 342 14.56 -4.68 -50.49
CA SER A 342 14.99 -4.83 -51.89
C SER A 342 15.71 -6.17 -52.11
N MET A 343 16.58 -6.58 -51.19
CA MET A 343 17.19 -7.92 -51.21
C MET A 343 16.13 -9.01 -51.22
N ARG A 344 15.09 -8.89 -50.40
CA ARG A 344 14.05 -9.92 -50.33
C ARG A 344 13.13 -9.96 -51.56
N ASN A 345 13.04 -8.86 -52.30
CA ASN A 345 12.35 -8.79 -53.59
C ASN A 345 13.30 -9.04 -54.78
N GLU A 346 14.52 -9.50 -54.53
CA GLU A 346 15.52 -9.79 -55.57
C GLU A 346 15.94 -8.57 -56.42
N LEU A 347 15.76 -7.36 -55.87
CA LEU A 347 16.11 -6.08 -56.50
C LEU A 347 17.53 -5.67 -56.11
N TRP A 348 18.51 -6.49 -56.49
CA TRP A 348 19.91 -6.39 -56.03
C TRP A 348 20.56 -5.01 -56.26
N GLY A 349 20.36 -4.43 -57.45
CA GLY A 349 20.92 -3.10 -57.77
C GLY A 349 20.34 -1.98 -56.92
N LYS A 350 19.03 -2.03 -56.61
CA LYS A 350 18.41 -1.09 -55.68
C LYS A 350 18.92 -1.30 -54.26
N ALA A 351 19.05 -2.56 -53.83
CA ALA A 351 19.56 -2.90 -52.51
C ALA A 351 20.97 -2.33 -52.28
N GLN A 352 21.87 -2.51 -53.25
CA GLN A 352 23.21 -1.92 -53.22
C GLN A 352 23.16 -0.39 -53.05
N GLN A 353 22.40 0.31 -53.90
CA GLN A 353 22.29 1.77 -53.84
C GLN A 353 21.76 2.27 -52.49
N TYR A 354 20.76 1.60 -51.92
CA TYR A 354 20.23 1.98 -50.62
C TYR A 354 21.23 1.74 -49.48
N PHE A 355 21.95 0.62 -49.48
CA PHE A 355 22.97 0.35 -48.47
C PHE A 355 24.15 1.32 -48.56
N GLU A 356 24.66 1.58 -49.77
CA GLU A 356 25.74 2.56 -49.98
C GLU A 356 25.33 3.95 -49.50
N LYS A 357 24.13 4.42 -49.87
CA LYS A 357 23.60 5.70 -49.37
C LYS A 357 23.45 5.72 -47.86
N SER A 358 22.99 4.62 -47.26
CA SER A 358 22.89 4.52 -45.80
C SER A 358 24.25 4.69 -45.13
N LEU A 359 25.29 4.03 -45.65
CA LEU A 359 26.66 4.09 -45.11
C LEU A 359 27.31 5.47 -45.28
N LEU A 360 26.92 6.21 -46.33
CA LEU A 360 27.33 7.61 -46.50
C LEU A 360 26.72 8.53 -45.42
N LEU A 361 25.47 8.27 -45.01
CA LEU A 361 24.82 9.06 -43.95
C LEU A 361 25.32 8.69 -42.55
N ARG A 362 25.46 7.40 -42.28
CA ARG A 362 25.95 6.88 -41.01
C ARG A 362 26.64 5.55 -41.24
N GLN A 363 27.91 5.48 -40.89
CA GLN A 363 28.63 4.21 -40.84
C GLN A 363 28.00 3.31 -39.76
N ASP A 364 27.55 2.13 -40.16
CA ASP A 364 26.90 1.16 -39.30
C ASP A 364 27.41 -0.25 -39.63
N PRO A 365 27.97 -0.99 -38.64
CA PRO A 365 28.52 -2.32 -38.87
C PRO A 365 27.50 -3.30 -39.47
N ALA A 366 26.23 -3.21 -39.08
CA ALA A 366 25.21 -4.13 -39.58
C ALA A 366 24.91 -3.82 -41.06
N THR A 367 24.80 -2.56 -41.45
CA THR A 367 24.63 -2.18 -42.86
C THR A 367 25.84 -2.56 -43.71
N SER A 368 27.06 -2.37 -43.21
CA SER A 368 28.29 -2.80 -43.90
C SER A 368 28.31 -4.31 -44.14
N ALA A 369 27.93 -5.10 -43.13
CA ALA A 369 27.83 -6.55 -43.26
C ALA A 369 26.77 -7.00 -44.28
N GLU A 370 25.61 -6.33 -44.34
CA GLU A 370 24.56 -6.65 -45.32
C GLU A 370 25.01 -6.35 -46.76
N LEU A 371 25.68 -5.21 -46.97
CA LEU A 371 26.26 -4.87 -48.27
C LEU A 371 27.40 -5.83 -48.67
N ALA A 372 28.25 -6.18 -47.72
CA ALA A 372 29.31 -7.16 -47.94
C ALA A 372 28.76 -8.54 -48.32
N ARG A 373 27.68 -9.00 -47.67
CA ARG A 373 26.96 -10.24 -48.05
C ARG A 373 26.42 -10.18 -49.47
N LEU A 374 25.88 -9.04 -49.90
CA LEU A 374 25.43 -8.83 -51.26
C LEU A 374 26.61 -8.92 -52.25
N PHE A 375 27.71 -8.21 -52.02
CA PHE A 375 28.89 -8.29 -52.89
C PHE A 375 29.50 -9.69 -52.94
N GLN A 376 29.52 -10.41 -51.82
CA GLN A 376 29.98 -11.78 -51.78
C GLN A 376 29.12 -12.69 -52.66
N ALA A 377 27.78 -12.54 -52.60
CA ALA A 377 26.86 -13.28 -53.45
C ALA A 377 27.00 -12.93 -54.94
N LEU A 378 27.39 -11.69 -55.26
CA LEU A 378 27.69 -11.24 -56.62
C LEU A 378 29.09 -11.62 -57.12
N GLY A 379 29.92 -12.25 -56.27
CA GLY A 379 31.29 -12.66 -56.61
C GLY A 379 32.36 -11.59 -56.41
N GLU A 380 32.01 -10.39 -55.95
CA GLU A 380 32.93 -9.27 -55.70
C GLU A 380 33.62 -9.39 -54.33
N LYS A 381 34.41 -10.47 -54.15
CA LYS A 381 34.99 -10.87 -52.87
C LYS A 381 35.89 -9.81 -52.22
N ASP A 382 36.67 -9.07 -53.01
CA ASP A 382 37.59 -8.06 -52.48
C ASP A 382 36.84 -6.87 -51.85
N LYS A 383 35.75 -6.43 -52.47
CA LYS A 383 34.90 -5.37 -51.92
C LYS A 383 34.16 -5.85 -50.68
N ALA A 384 33.65 -7.08 -50.71
CA ALA A 384 33.01 -7.70 -49.55
C ALA A 384 33.97 -7.78 -48.35
N ALA A 385 35.21 -8.23 -48.57
CA ALA A 385 36.23 -8.35 -47.52
C ALA A 385 36.53 -6.99 -46.87
N ARG A 386 36.70 -5.92 -47.67
CA ARG A 386 36.94 -4.56 -47.16
C ARG A 386 35.78 -4.08 -46.28
N LEU A 387 34.53 -4.27 -46.73
CA LEU A 387 33.36 -3.85 -45.96
C LEU A 387 33.19 -4.66 -44.66
N PHE A 388 33.49 -5.95 -44.68
CA PHE A 388 33.50 -6.76 -43.46
C PHE A 388 34.58 -6.29 -42.48
N GLU A 389 35.78 -5.96 -42.98
CA GLU A 389 36.88 -5.42 -42.17
C GLU A 389 36.51 -4.06 -41.56
N GLU A 390 36.04 -3.12 -42.38
CA GLU A 390 35.59 -1.80 -41.93
C GLU A 390 34.47 -1.91 -40.89
N GLY A 391 33.47 -2.75 -41.14
CA GLY A 391 32.38 -3.00 -40.19
C GLY A 391 32.85 -3.62 -38.88
N LEU A 392 33.81 -4.56 -38.94
CA LEU A 392 34.38 -5.21 -37.76
C LEU A 392 35.21 -4.24 -36.92
N LEU A 393 36.07 -3.43 -37.55
CA LEU A 393 36.88 -2.42 -36.87
C LEU A 393 36.00 -1.35 -36.20
N GLN A 394 34.88 -0.99 -36.81
CA GLN A 394 33.89 -0.10 -36.18
C GLN A 394 33.17 -0.75 -35.00
N ALA A 395 32.85 -2.05 -35.08
CA ALA A 395 32.22 -2.78 -33.99
C ALA A 395 33.16 -3.04 -32.81
N VAL A 396 34.48 -3.04 -33.05
CA VAL A 396 35.53 -3.30 -32.05
C VAL A 396 36.56 -2.16 -32.06
N PRO A 397 36.19 -0.95 -31.59
CA PRO A 397 37.06 0.23 -31.69
C PRO A 397 38.29 0.16 -30.77
N ASP A 398 38.22 -0.60 -29.67
CA ASP A 398 39.24 -0.65 -28.61
C ASP A 398 40.21 -1.82 -28.77
N LEU A 399 40.79 -1.99 -29.96
CA LEU A 399 41.85 -2.97 -30.15
C LEU A 399 43.17 -2.43 -29.56
N PRO A 400 43.89 -3.22 -28.74
CA PRO A 400 45.16 -2.80 -28.18
C PRO A 400 46.18 -2.56 -29.32
N PRO A 401 47.01 -1.50 -29.24
CA PRO A 401 48.05 -1.27 -30.23
C PRO A 401 49.12 -2.35 -30.11
N VAL A 402 49.02 -3.38 -30.94
CA VAL A 402 50.00 -4.45 -31.05
C VAL A 402 50.87 -4.26 -32.29
N PRO A 403 52.16 -4.63 -32.25
CA PRO A 403 53.02 -4.57 -33.43
C PRO A 403 52.53 -5.57 -34.48
N MET A 404 52.21 -5.06 -35.67
CA MET A 404 51.82 -5.88 -36.82
C MET A 404 53.07 -6.25 -37.65
N PRO A 405 53.10 -7.44 -38.28
CA PRO A 405 54.20 -7.81 -39.18
C PRO A 405 54.26 -6.84 -40.36
N SER A 406 55.43 -6.25 -40.59
CA SER A 406 55.72 -5.46 -41.79
C SER A 406 56.30 -6.34 -42.89
N GLN A 407 56.25 -5.89 -44.15
CA GLN A 407 56.87 -6.60 -45.28
C GLN A 407 58.37 -6.91 -45.05
N ASP A 408 59.04 -6.15 -44.19
CA ASP A 408 60.47 -6.30 -43.84
C ASP A 408 60.75 -7.29 -42.68
N LYS A 409 59.73 -7.82 -42.01
CA LYS A 409 59.86 -8.85 -40.97
C LYS A 409 58.97 -10.05 -41.31
N PRO A 410 59.45 -10.98 -42.16
CA PRO A 410 58.69 -12.18 -42.48
C PRO A 410 58.35 -12.95 -41.20
N LEU A 411 57.17 -13.56 -41.18
CA LEU A 411 56.76 -14.50 -40.13
C LEU A 411 57.87 -15.54 -40.00
N LEU A 412 58.58 -15.56 -38.87
CA LEU A 412 59.54 -16.62 -38.56
C LEU A 412 58.79 -17.93 -38.68
N GLY A 413 59.18 -18.76 -39.64
CA GLY A 413 58.52 -20.02 -39.91
C GLY A 413 58.43 -20.83 -38.63
N VAL A 414 57.22 -21.24 -38.26
CA VAL A 414 57.01 -22.32 -37.31
C VAL A 414 57.43 -23.60 -38.05
N HIS A 415 58.74 -23.81 -38.14
CA HIS A 415 59.32 -25.12 -38.39
C HIS A 415 59.69 -25.71 -37.04
N ALA A 416 58.81 -26.57 -36.54
CA ALA A 416 59.16 -27.68 -35.67
C ALA A 416 58.25 -28.86 -36.05
#